data_AF-A0A8H6B391-F1
#
_entry.id   AF-A0A8H6B391-F1
#
_cell.length_a   1.000
_cell.length_b   1.000
_cell.length_c   1.000
_cell.angle_alpha   90.00
_cell.angle_beta   90.00
_cell.angle_gamma   90.00
#
_symmetry.space_group_name_H-M   'P 1'
#
loop_
_entity.id
_entity.type
_entity.pdbx_description
1 polymer ?
#
loop_
_entity_poly.entity_id
_entity_poly.type
_entity_poly.pdbx_seq_one_letter_code
_entity_poly.pdbx_strand_id
1 'polypeptide(L)'
;MESQADLINSSTILSEDHSSILNMAYSYESSAWMSSWELSKAREEPAAVIGVKDLQLQVMAGADGWTGDWVEATCPQQPALVSVSFALRRPFKKASEDDDIAGDTIHYGLIKLAIIDGVRAYHARGITPDFASELSMKSICIFIASVLVRRSLAVGRNVNWSSIRIMLPKSSLRGAGASLTAQAIYKEPSLEEQEAGTLRSTGHIGESCTLRLHDLTVPTIIGLLPKERTMKQNVVANIEIDRWYGLGDLHWDIQQIVVKTIEESSFQTLEALAERISKNIIRHSLIPTMIKQTSTKDKWDELADDYADVPWEETHVPRICPIVKIKLEKPSIYVDTTPGVEMSMDIRPSCDSPYFDLWEGYKRLRLCPRPLIGTLTDWIAQEHPGGSKDGTSSNVVGINRKLDGLQPDLARTPQDAKEITAQPGEHPENPQDGESPRLDLNQKLDGSQTDTSQYNDNAEETVTRPKEHPENSKDGELSILSDLNQELKTWQRDIAQLRKTAQGIRANAKKLDDRKSSMLAEISQLLDNFRNELTNVQKAMQEFVVQ
;
A
#
# COMPACT_ATOMS: atom_id res chain seq x y z
N MET A 1 -18.16 -42.14 -6.19
CA MET A 1 -18.42 -42.39 -7.63
C MET A 1 -18.89 -41.07 -8.20
N GLU A 2 -17.92 -40.23 -8.61
CA GLU A 2 -17.54 -39.95 -10.02
C GLU A 2 -18.36 -38.78 -10.55
N SER A 3 -17.85 -37.75 -11.22
CA SER A 3 -16.51 -37.25 -11.52
C SER A 3 -16.76 -35.93 -12.26
N GLN A 4 -16.19 -34.81 -11.83
CA GLN A 4 -15.90 -33.68 -12.73
C GLN A 4 -14.93 -32.73 -12.02
N ALA A 5 -13.68 -33.17 -11.99
CA ALA A 5 -12.52 -32.33 -11.75
C ALA A 5 -11.75 -32.30 -13.07
N ASP A 6 -12.14 -31.37 -13.96
CA ASP A 6 -11.28 -31.03 -15.08
C ASP A 6 -10.22 -30.05 -14.57
N LEU A 7 -9.04 -30.61 -14.32
CA LEU A 7 -7.80 -29.92 -14.07
C LEU A 7 -7.47 -29.03 -15.28
N ILE A 8 -7.72 -27.74 -15.14
CA ILE A 8 -7.19 -26.75 -16.09
C ILE A 8 -5.68 -26.67 -15.88
N ASN A 9 -4.94 -27.13 -16.90
CA ASN A 9 -3.49 -27.07 -17.03
C ASN A 9 -2.94 -25.68 -16.67
N SER A 10 -2.09 -25.64 -15.64
CA SER A 10 -1.42 -24.45 -15.13
C SER A 10 -0.08 -24.16 -15.83
N SER A 11 0.03 -24.41 -17.14
CA SER A 11 1.32 -24.38 -17.87
C SER A 11 1.41 -23.38 -19.03
N THR A 12 0.49 -22.42 -19.17
CA THR A 12 0.61 -21.38 -20.20
C THR A 12 0.58 -19.98 -19.58
N ILE A 13 1.64 -19.66 -18.83
CA ILE A 13 2.00 -18.28 -18.51
C ILE A 13 2.75 -17.76 -19.75
N LEU A 14 2.00 -17.30 -20.76
CA LEU A 14 2.58 -16.58 -21.89
C LEU A 14 2.94 -15.17 -21.42
N SER A 15 4.21 -14.83 -21.61
CA SER A 15 4.94 -13.68 -21.07
C SER A 15 4.64 -12.35 -21.77
N GLU A 16 3.45 -12.18 -22.32
CA GLU A 16 3.11 -10.94 -23.00
C GLU A 16 2.21 -10.08 -22.10
N ASP A 17 2.75 -8.89 -21.82
CA ASP A 17 2.02 -7.70 -21.38
C ASP A 17 1.82 -7.45 -19.87
N HIS A 18 2.86 -7.72 -19.07
CA HIS A 18 2.93 -7.25 -17.67
C HIS A 18 2.93 -5.72 -17.54
N SER A 19 3.52 -5.02 -18.51
CA SER A 19 3.47 -3.55 -18.59
C SER A 19 2.05 -3.03 -18.86
N SER A 20 1.19 -3.79 -19.54
CA SER A 20 -0.19 -3.37 -19.79
C SER A 20 -1.15 -3.71 -18.65
N ILE A 21 -0.87 -4.69 -17.78
CA ILE A 21 -1.65 -4.89 -16.53
C ILE A 21 -1.32 -3.79 -15.51
N LEU A 22 -0.03 -3.41 -15.39
CA LEU A 22 0.37 -2.26 -14.59
C LEU A 22 -0.17 -0.96 -15.21
N ASN A 23 -0.08 -0.76 -16.52
CA ASN A 23 -0.65 0.41 -17.18
C ASN A 23 -2.20 0.42 -17.24
N MET A 24 -2.90 -0.72 -17.20
CA MET A 24 -4.37 -0.76 -17.07
C MET A 24 -4.83 -0.41 -15.65
N ALA A 25 -4.02 -0.68 -14.63
CA ALA A 25 -4.24 -0.15 -13.29
C ALA A 25 -3.90 1.35 -13.17
N TYR A 26 -3.25 1.94 -14.18
CA TYR A 26 -2.79 3.34 -14.19
C TYR A 26 -3.27 4.17 -15.40
N SER A 27 -4.21 3.66 -16.22
CA SER A 27 -4.78 4.41 -17.33
C SER A 27 -6.29 4.38 -17.27
N TYR A 28 -6.89 5.51 -16.93
CA TYR A 28 -7.68 6.33 -17.85
C TYR A 28 -8.40 7.42 -17.04
N GLU A 29 -8.58 8.56 -17.68
CA GLU A 29 -9.30 9.74 -17.21
C GLU A 29 -10.70 9.40 -16.65
N SER A 30 -10.85 9.09 -15.35
CA SER A 30 -12.16 9.10 -14.65
C SER A 30 -12.11 8.77 -13.14
N SER A 31 -11.14 7.96 -12.66
CA SER A 31 -11.13 7.56 -11.24
C SER A 31 -10.52 8.64 -10.36
N ALA A 32 -11.31 9.24 -9.47
CA ALA A 32 -10.78 10.20 -8.51
C ALA A 32 -9.87 9.49 -7.49
N TRP A 33 -8.58 9.85 -7.47
CA TRP A 33 -7.66 9.44 -6.41
C TRP A 33 -8.02 10.21 -5.14
N MET A 34 -8.57 9.52 -4.15
CA MET A 34 -9.18 10.09 -2.97
C MET A 34 -8.34 9.78 -1.72
N SER A 35 -8.45 10.64 -0.71
CA SER A 35 -8.11 10.26 0.66
C SER A 35 -9.06 9.19 1.16
N SER A 36 -8.60 8.38 2.11
CA SER A 36 -9.44 7.38 2.80
C SER A 36 -10.73 7.99 3.37
N TRP A 37 -10.66 9.25 3.83
CA TRP A 37 -11.81 9.99 4.34
C TRP A 37 -12.80 10.39 3.26
N GLU A 38 -12.33 10.95 2.14
CA GLU A 38 -13.19 11.29 0.99
C GLU A 38 -13.85 10.04 0.41
N LEU A 39 -13.09 8.94 0.30
CA LEU A 39 -13.61 7.65 -0.12
C LEU A 39 -14.66 7.14 0.88
N SER A 40 -14.42 7.27 2.19
CA SER A 40 -15.40 6.91 3.21
C SER A 40 -16.67 7.76 3.20
N LYS A 41 -16.62 9.00 2.68
CA LYS A 41 -17.82 9.83 2.49
C LYS A 41 -18.55 9.53 1.18
N ALA A 42 -17.79 9.17 0.14
CA ALA A 42 -18.34 8.84 -1.16
C ALA A 42 -19.04 7.47 -1.18
N ARG A 43 -18.66 6.56 -0.26
CA ARG A 43 -19.35 5.28 -0.08
C ARG A 43 -20.66 5.45 0.68
N GLU A 44 -21.64 4.64 0.30
CA GLU A 44 -22.83 4.40 1.10
C GLU A 44 -22.51 3.52 2.32
N GLU A 45 -23.40 3.52 3.31
CA GLU A 45 -23.30 2.59 4.44
C GLU A 45 -23.45 1.14 3.93
N PRO A 46 -22.50 0.24 4.25
CA PRO A 46 -22.52 -1.10 3.70
C PRO A 46 -23.63 -1.95 4.35
N ALA A 47 -24.58 -2.40 3.54
CA ALA A 47 -25.66 -3.28 4.01
C ALA A 47 -25.16 -4.65 4.50
N ALA A 48 -24.06 -5.13 3.93
CA ALA A 48 -23.38 -6.35 4.31
C ALA A 48 -21.90 -6.28 3.92
N VAL A 49 -21.03 -6.87 4.75
CA VAL A 49 -19.59 -6.96 4.49
C VAL A 49 -19.14 -8.41 4.59
N ILE A 50 -18.41 -8.89 3.59
CA ILE A 50 -17.82 -10.23 3.56
C ILE A 50 -16.32 -10.08 3.35
N GLY A 51 -15.52 -10.82 4.10
CA GLY A 51 -14.09 -10.74 3.97
C GLY A 51 -13.34 -11.88 4.63
N VAL A 52 -12.05 -11.93 4.33
CA VAL A 52 -11.06 -12.76 5.02
C VAL A 52 -10.13 -11.80 5.75
N LYS A 53 -9.93 -12.03 7.05
CA LYS A 53 -9.11 -11.18 7.90
C LYS A 53 -7.82 -11.89 8.29
N ASP A 54 -6.72 -11.16 8.20
CA ASP A 54 -5.37 -11.53 8.67
C ASP A 54 -4.93 -12.94 8.25
N LEU A 55 -5.16 -13.30 6.97
CA LEU A 55 -4.64 -14.53 6.40
C LEU A 55 -3.12 -14.48 6.41
N GLN A 56 -2.51 -15.36 7.20
CA GLN A 56 -1.07 -15.43 7.34
C GLN A 56 -0.44 -16.09 6.11
N LEU A 57 0.51 -15.40 5.48
CA LEU A 57 1.26 -15.86 4.32
C LEU A 57 2.74 -15.49 4.48
N GLN A 58 3.59 -16.09 3.67
CA GLN A 58 4.97 -15.65 3.49
C GLN A 58 5.04 -14.82 2.21
N VAL A 59 5.67 -13.64 2.26
CA VAL A 59 5.78 -12.76 1.10
C VAL A 59 7.19 -12.21 0.95
N MET A 60 7.59 -11.96 -0.29
CA MET A 60 8.79 -11.19 -0.62
C MET A 60 8.37 -9.74 -0.81
N ALA A 61 8.43 -8.91 0.24
CA ALA A 61 8.06 -7.50 0.14
C ALA A 61 8.78 -6.64 1.15
N GLY A 62 9.05 -5.38 0.78
CA GLY A 62 9.62 -4.38 1.66
C GLY A 62 11.04 -4.70 2.17
N ALA A 63 11.59 -3.76 2.94
CA ALA A 63 12.73 -4.07 3.80
C ALA A 63 12.19 -4.77 5.06
N ASP A 64 12.81 -5.88 5.46
CA ASP A 64 12.52 -6.48 6.76
C ASP A 64 13.50 -5.94 7.82
N GLY A 65 13.21 -6.21 9.10
CA GLY A 65 14.09 -5.81 10.21
C GLY A 65 15.42 -6.57 10.29
N TRP A 66 15.72 -7.49 9.38
CA TRP A 66 16.82 -8.46 9.51
C TRP A 66 17.88 -8.34 8.43
N THR A 67 17.53 -8.05 7.18
CA THR A 67 18.45 -8.13 6.03
C THR A 67 18.81 -6.80 5.39
N GLY A 68 18.39 -5.67 5.97
CA GLY A 68 18.78 -4.34 5.49
C GLY A 68 18.19 -4.00 4.11
N ASP A 69 19.00 -3.39 3.23
CA ASP A 69 18.58 -3.06 1.87
C ASP A 69 18.38 -4.33 1.03
N TRP A 70 17.51 -4.23 0.03
CA TRP A 70 17.21 -5.37 -0.83
C TRP A 70 18.49 -5.87 -1.53
N VAL A 71 18.81 -7.14 -1.29
CA VAL A 71 19.87 -7.86 -2.00
C VAL A 71 19.23 -9.06 -2.70
N GLU A 72 19.37 -9.09 -4.02
CA GLU A 72 18.82 -10.12 -4.92
C GLU A 72 19.07 -11.55 -4.45
N ALA A 73 20.27 -11.82 -3.93
CA ALA A 73 20.69 -13.13 -3.46
C ALA A 73 20.07 -13.57 -2.12
N THR A 74 19.50 -12.64 -1.33
CA THR A 74 19.03 -12.90 0.05
C THR A 74 17.65 -12.31 0.33
N CYS A 75 16.82 -12.10 -0.69
CA CYS A 75 15.48 -11.51 -0.52
C CYS A 75 14.68 -12.33 0.51
N PRO A 76 14.42 -11.80 1.72
CA PRO A 76 13.81 -12.59 2.77
C PRO A 76 12.34 -12.74 2.45
N GLN A 77 11.84 -13.96 2.56
CA GLN A 77 10.43 -14.15 2.82
C GLN A 77 10.17 -13.71 4.25
N GLN A 78 9.20 -12.82 4.43
CA GLN A 78 8.74 -12.41 5.75
C GLN A 78 7.25 -12.72 5.93
N PRO A 79 6.80 -12.97 7.17
CA PRO A 79 5.39 -13.18 7.44
C PRO A 79 4.60 -11.91 7.10
N ALA A 80 3.47 -12.10 6.43
CA ALA A 80 2.49 -11.07 6.16
C ALA A 80 1.10 -11.52 6.60
N LEU A 81 0.30 -10.54 7.03
CA LEU A 81 -1.12 -10.73 7.29
C LEU A 81 -1.89 -10.00 6.19
N VAL A 82 -2.65 -10.76 5.40
CA VAL A 82 -3.43 -10.21 4.29
C VAL A 82 -4.92 -10.28 4.61
N SER A 83 -5.59 -9.13 4.51
CA SER A 83 -7.03 -9.02 4.68
C SER A 83 -7.67 -8.51 3.39
N VAL A 84 -8.81 -9.10 3.02
CA VAL A 84 -9.65 -8.61 1.91
C VAL A 84 -11.08 -8.50 2.41
N SER A 85 -11.75 -7.39 2.12
CA SER A 85 -13.15 -7.15 2.48
C SER A 85 -13.91 -6.57 1.30
N PHE A 86 -15.17 -6.96 1.15
CA PHE A 86 -16.12 -6.47 0.17
C PHE A 86 -17.38 -6.01 0.86
N ALA A 87 -17.86 -4.83 0.51
CA ALA A 87 -19.21 -4.41 0.84
C ALA A 87 -20.14 -4.79 -0.30
N LEU A 88 -21.21 -5.49 0.04
CA LEU A 88 -22.22 -5.88 -0.92
C LEU A 88 -23.17 -4.71 -1.19
N ARG A 89 -23.61 -4.57 -2.45
CA ARG A 89 -24.64 -3.59 -2.85
C ARG A 89 -25.99 -3.88 -2.21
N ARG A 90 -26.29 -5.15 -1.94
CA ARG A 90 -27.55 -5.61 -1.36
C ARG A 90 -27.26 -6.61 -0.24
N PRO A 91 -28.15 -6.73 0.76
CA PRO A 91 -28.06 -7.80 1.76
C PRO A 91 -28.10 -9.19 1.10
N PHE A 92 -27.45 -10.18 1.74
CA PHE A 92 -27.44 -11.59 1.32
C PHE A 92 -28.71 -12.35 1.75
N LYS A 93 -29.90 -11.74 1.55
CA LYS A 93 -31.17 -12.24 2.08
C LYS A 93 -31.47 -13.67 1.65
N LYS A 94 -31.26 -14.01 0.37
CA LYS A 94 -31.52 -15.34 -0.17
C LYS A 94 -30.58 -16.36 0.44
N ALA A 95 -29.28 -16.06 0.51
CA ALA A 95 -28.32 -16.94 1.17
C ALA A 95 -28.70 -17.21 2.65
N SER A 96 -29.25 -16.21 3.35
CA SER A 96 -29.71 -16.36 4.72
C SER A 96 -31.02 -17.14 4.85
N GLU A 97 -31.94 -17.02 3.90
CA GLU A 97 -33.23 -17.73 3.93
C GLU A 97 -33.09 -19.20 3.51
N ASP A 98 -32.26 -19.47 2.51
CA ASP A 98 -32.04 -20.80 1.95
C ASP A 98 -30.97 -21.60 2.73
N ASP A 99 -30.23 -20.96 3.64
CA ASP A 99 -29.05 -21.51 4.33
C ASP A 99 -28.03 -22.13 3.35
N ASP A 100 -27.78 -21.42 2.25
CA ASP A 100 -26.90 -21.85 1.15
C ASP A 100 -26.16 -20.67 0.52
N ILE A 101 -25.08 -20.96 -0.20
CA ILE A 101 -24.30 -19.97 -0.94
C ILE A 101 -25.05 -19.58 -2.21
N ALA A 102 -26.03 -18.69 -2.05
CA ALA A 102 -26.80 -18.13 -3.16
C ALA A 102 -26.04 -17.01 -3.91
N GLY A 103 -26.55 -16.63 -5.09
CA GLY A 103 -25.90 -15.63 -5.98
C GLY A 103 -25.90 -14.18 -5.48
N ASP A 104 -26.43 -13.93 -4.28
CA ASP A 104 -26.45 -12.65 -3.56
C ASP A 104 -25.40 -12.55 -2.43
N THR A 105 -24.59 -13.61 -2.23
CA THR A 105 -23.44 -13.60 -1.32
C THR A 105 -22.13 -13.94 -2.05
N ILE A 106 -21.00 -13.82 -1.35
CA ILE A 106 -19.68 -14.20 -1.84
C ILE A 106 -19.10 -15.26 -0.89
N HIS A 107 -18.68 -16.40 -1.44
CA HIS A 107 -18.04 -17.41 -0.62
C HIS A 107 -16.64 -16.95 -0.18
N TYR A 108 -16.43 -16.77 1.13
CA TYR A 108 -15.12 -16.40 1.70
C TYR A 108 -13.97 -17.36 1.34
N GLY A 109 -14.27 -18.63 1.03
CA GLY A 109 -13.29 -19.60 0.51
C GLY A 109 -12.68 -19.17 -0.82
N LEU A 110 -13.49 -18.57 -1.71
CA LEU A 110 -13.01 -18.03 -2.98
C LEU A 110 -12.14 -16.78 -2.77
N ILE A 111 -12.47 -15.96 -1.77
CA ILE A 111 -11.64 -14.80 -1.37
C ILE A 111 -10.27 -15.29 -0.87
N LYS A 112 -10.25 -16.28 0.04
CA LYS A 112 -9.02 -16.89 0.54
C LYS A 112 -8.16 -17.45 -0.60
N LEU A 113 -8.76 -18.20 -1.52
CA LEU A 113 -8.04 -18.75 -2.68
C LEU A 113 -7.51 -17.63 -3.57
N ALA A 114 -8.29 -16.57 -3.82
CA ALA A 114 -7.84 -15.44 -4.62
C ALA A 114 -6.65 -14.69 -3.99
N ILE A 115 -6.62 -14.55 -2.66
CA ILE A 115 -5.46 -13.99 -1.95
C ILE A 115 -4.22 -14.87 -2.18
N ILE A 116 -4.35 -16.18 -1.94
CA ILE A 116 -3.24 -17.13 -2.09
C ILE A 116 -2.71 -17.14 -3.53
N ASP A 117 -3.61 -17.18 -4.52
CA ASP A 117 -3.23 -17.19 -5.93
C ASP A 117 -2.65 -15.85 -6.38
N GLY A 118 -3.13 -14.73 -5.83
CA GLY A 118 -2.55 -13.41 -6.06
C GLY A 118 -1.11 -13.32 -5.55
N VAL A 119 -0.85 -13.78 -4.32
CA VAL A 119 0.51 -13.82 -3.76
C VAL A 119 1.40 -14.80 -4.53
N ARG A 120 0.88 -15.97 -4.90
CA ARG A 120 1.62 -16.93 -5.73
C ARG A 120 1.96 -16.34 -7.10
N ALA A 121 1.03 -15.67 -7.76
CA ALA A 121 1.26 -15.00 -9.04
C ALA A 121 2.31 -13.88 -8.90
N TYR A 122 2.28 -13.15 -7.80
CA TYR A 122 3.30 -12.15 -7.48
C TYR A 122 4.70 -12.79 -7.32
N HIS A 123 4.83 -13.94 -6.64
CA HIS A 123 6.11 -14.66 -6.55
C HIS A 123 6.54 -15.31 -7.86
N ALA A 124 5.59 -15.86 -8.62
CA ALA A 124 5.84 -16.55 -9.89
C ALA A 124 6.27 -15.61 -11.03
N ARG A 125 6.18 -14.29 -10.83
CA ARG A 125 6.73 -13.27 -11.73
C ARG A 125 8.24 -13.45 -12.00
N GLY A 126 8.93 -14.33 -11.25
CA GLY A 126 10.30 -14.74 -11.56
C GLY A 126 11.27 -13.56 -11.52
N ILE A 127 11.08 -12.66 -10.54
CA ILE A 127 11.68 -11.34 -10.59
C ILE A 127 13.09 -11.37 -9.99
N THR A 128 14.06 -11.10 -10.84
CA THR A 128 15.14 -10.14 -10.55
C THR A 128 14.52 -8.75 -10.77
N PRO A 129 13.93 -8.10 -9.75
CA PRO A 129 13.27 -6.81 -9.95
C PRO A 129 14.28 -5.82 -10.50
N ASP A 130 14.01 -5.27 -11.68
CA ASP A 130 14.85 -4.22 -12.26
C ASP A 130 14.91 -3.01 -11.32
N PHE A 131 13.90 -2.87 -10.44
CA PHE A 131 13.80 -1.82 -9.43
C PHE A 131 13.20 -2.30 -8.10
N ALA A 132 13.76 -1.87 -6.97
CA ALA A 132 13.26 -2.17 -5.62
C ALA A 132 11.78 -1.76 -5.37
N SER A 133 11.21 -0.84 -6.17
CA SER A 133 9.79 -0.47 -6.17
C SER A 133 8.85 -1.64 -6.51
N GLU A 134 9.36 -2.63 -7.23
CA GLU A 134 8.56 -3.74 -7.73
C GLU A 134 8.24 -4.78 -6.65
N LEU A 135 9.02 -4.78 -5.55
CA LEU A 135 8.81 -5.60 -4.37
C LEU A 135 8.06 -4.87 -3.25
N SER A 136 7.12 -4.01 -3.63
CA SER A 136 6.31 -3.23 -2.69
C SER A 136 5.06 -3.98 -2.23
N MET A 137 4.57 -3.63 -1.03
CA MET A 137 3.23 -3.99 -0.57
C MET A 137 2.15 -3.61 -1.60
N LYS A 138 2.38 -2.53 -2.35
CA LYS A 138 1.47 -2.05 -3.40
C LYS A 138 1.38 -3.04 -4.55
N SER A 139 2.51 -3.57 -5.03
CA SER A 139 2.54 -4.63 -6.03
C SER A 139 1.70 -5.84 -5.60
N ILE A 140 1.87 -6.30 -4.35
CA ILE A 140 1.09 -7.44 -3.85
C ILE A 140 -0.42 -7.15 -3.89
N CYS A 141 -0.84 -5.98 -3.42
CA CYS A 141 -2.25 -5.56 -3.49
C CYS A 141 -2.78 -5.55 -4.93
N ILE A 142 -1.98 -5.09 -5.90
CA ILE A 142 -2.35 -5.09 -7.33
C ILE A 142 -2.55 -6.53 -7.86
N PHE A 143 -1.65 -7.45 -7.52
CA PHE A 143 -1.77 -8.86 -7.95
C PHE A 143 -3.01 -9.52 -7.35
N ILE A 144 -3.28 -9.30 -6.06
CA ILE A 144 -4.50 -9.79 -5.39
C ILE A 144 -5.74 -9.18 -6.07
N ALA A 145 -5.77 -7.87 -6.29
CA ALA A 145 -6.86 -7.19 -6.98
C ALA A 145 -7.11 -7.79 -8.37
N SER A 146 -6.04 -8.02 -9.15
CA SER A 146 -6.12 -8.63 -10.48
C SER A 146 -6.75 -10.02 -10.46
N VAL A 147 -6.40 -10.87 -9.48
CA VAL A 147 -7.01 -12.21 -9.34
C VAL A 147 -8.48 -12.10 -8.91
N LEU A 148 -8.80 -11.18 -7.99
CA LEU A 148 -10.18 -10.94 -7.56
C LEU A 148 -11.07 -10.45 -8.71
N VAL A 149 -10.55 -9.59 -9.58
CA VAL A 149 -11.22 -9.11 -10.79
C VAL A 149 -11.41 -10.26 -11.78
N ARG A 150 -10.35 -11.03 -12.08
CA ARG A 150 -10.41 -12.18 -13.00
C ARG A 150 -11.40 -13.26 -12.54
N ARG A 151 -11.56 -13.43 -11.24
CA ARG A 151 -12.55 -14.35 -10.64
C ARG A 151 -13.94 -13.75 -10.47
N SER A 152 -14.18 -12.51 -10.93
CA SER A 152 -15.45 -11.79 -10.78
C SER A 152 -15.92 -11.70 -9.31
N LEU A 153 -14.97 -11.60 -8.36
CA LEU A 153 -15.25 -11.52 -6.92
C LEU A 153 -15.30 -10.06 -6.43
N ALA A 154 -14.35 -9.23 -6.88
CA ALA A 154 -14.24 -7.83 -6.47
C ALA A 154 -15.05 -6.88 -7.36
N VAL A 155 -15.65 -7.39 -8.43
CA VAL A 155 -16.18 -6.59 -9.53
C VAL A 155 -17.61 -6.97 -9.84
N GLY A 156 -18.46 -5.95 -10.07
CA GLY A 156 -19.74 -6.11 -10.77
C GLY A 156 -20.97 -5.75 -9.96
N ARG A 157 -22.07 -6.47 -10.24
CA ARG A 157 -23.43 -6.20 -9.76
C ARG A 157 -23.60 -6.31 -8.24
N ASN A 158 -22.71 -7.03 -7.56
CA ASN A 158 -22.88 -7.42 -6.15
C ASN A 158 -22.03 -6.58 -5.19
N VAL A 159 -20.97 -5.91 -5.63
CA VAL A 159 -20.00 -5.23 -4.76
C VAL A 159 -19.93 -3.74 -5.10
N ASN A 160 -20.03 -2.87 -4.09
CA ASN A 160 -19.82 -1.41 -4.24
C ASN A 160 -18.48 -0.93 -3.70
N TRP A 161 -17.83 -1.67 -2.81
CA TRP A 161 -16.54 -1.30 -2.24
C TRP A 161 -15.69 -2.53 -1.95
N SER A 162 -14.38 -2.39 -2.16
CA SER A 162 -13.38 -3.37 -1.74
C SER A 162 -12.28 -2.72 -0.91
N SER A 163 -11.67 -3.53 -0.06
CA SER A 163 -10.43 -3.18 0.64
C SER A 163 -9.50 -4.38 0.66
N ILE A 164 -8.25 -4.13 0.28
CA ILE A 164 -7.15 -5.08 0.34
C ILE A 164 -6.10 -4.48 1.26
N ARG A 165 -5.79 -5.16 2.36
CA ARG A 165 -4.78 -4.74 3.32
C ARG A 165 -3.71 -5.80 3.43
N ILE A 166 -2.46 -5.39 3.34
CA ILE A 166 -1.30 -6.21 3.69
C ILE A 166 -0.58 -5.56 4.88
N MET A 167 -0.28 -6.35 5.90
CA MET A 167 0.51 -5.96 7.07
C MET A 167 1.77 -6.82 7.11
N LEU A 168 2.91 -6.19 7.31
CA LEU A 168 4.22 -6.80 7.51
C LEU A 168 4.62 -6.59 8.98
N PRO A 169 4.39 -7.56 9.88
CA PRO A 169 4.71 -7.40 11.31
C PRO A 169 6.21 -7.29 11.59
N LYS A 170 7.06 -7.72 10.64
CA LYS A 170 8.53 -7.74 10.77
C LYS A 170 9.23 -6.61 10.03
N SER A 171 8.47 -5.68 9.43
CA SER A 171 9.04 -4.49 8.78
C SER A 171 9.41 -3.37 9.78
N SER A 172 9.07 -3.52 11.06
CA SER A 172 9.46 -2.60 12.13
C SER A 172 10.14 -3.34 13.28
N LEU A 173 11.25 -2.79 13.77
CA LEU A 173 11.90 -3.23 15.01
C LEU A 173 11.44 -2.44 16.24
N ARG A 174 10.71 -1.34 16.04
CA ARG A 174 10.31 -0.39 17.10
C ARG A 174 8.80 -0.30 17.30
N GLY A 175 8.02 -0.94 16.43
CA GLY A 175 6.57 -1.00 16.53
C GLY A 175 6.00 -2.33 16.06
N ALA A 176 4.69 -2.38 15.87
CA ALA A 176 3.97 -3.59 15.50
C ALA A 176 4.15 -3.97 14.01
N GLY A 177 4.73 -3.09 13.20
CA GLY A 177 5.03 -3.30 11.78
C GLY A 177 4.51 -2.19 10.87
N ALA A 178 4.48 -2.44 9.57
CA ALA A 178 3.93 -1.53 8.57
C ALA A 178 2.80 -2.21 7.77
N SER A 179 1.80 -1.44 7.36
CA SER A 179 0.76 -1.93 6.45
C SER A 179 0.49 -1.01 5.29
N LEU A 180 0.02 -1.58 4.19
CA LEU A 180 -0.61 -0.85 3.11
C LEU A 180 -2.07 -1.29 2.99
N THR A 181 -2.98 -0.33 2.85
CA THR A 181 -4.40 -0.57 2.55
C THR A 181 -4.76 0.09 1.24
N ALA A 182 -5.18 -0.71 0.26
CA ALA A 182 -5.78 -0.23 -0.98
C ALA A 182 -7.30 -0.39 -0.91
N GLN A 183 -8.04 0.62 -1.34
CA GLN A 183 -9.49 0.64 -1.33
C GLN A 183 -10.02 1.16 -2.67
N ALA A 184 -11.15 0.62 -3.11
CA ALA A 184 -11.82 1.07 -4.32
C ALA A 184 -13.33 1.08 -4.11
N ILE A 185 -14.02 2.06 -4.70
CA ILE A 185 -15.47 2.11 -4.83
C ILE A 185 -15.84 1.89 -6.29
N TYR A 186 -16.84 1.06 -6.53
CA TYR A 186 -17.26 0.65 -7.87
C TYR A 186 -18.61 1.26 -8.24
N LYS A 187 -18.74 1.72 -9.48
CA LYS A 187 -20.05 2.08 -10.06
C LYS A 187 -20.89 0.82 -10.28
N GLU A 188 -22.21 0.94 -10.15
CA GLU A 188 -23.12 -0.11 -10.61
C GLU A 188 -22.99 -0.23 -12.15
N PRO A 189 -22.71 -1.43 -12.69
CA PRO A 189 -22.57 -1.62 -14.13
C PRO A 189 -23.93 -1.38 -14.81
N SER A 190 -23.91 -0.70 -15.96
CA SER A 190 -25.10 -0.49 -16.78
C SER A 190 -25.61 -1.80 -17.37
N LEU A 191 -26.89 -1.84 -17.80
CA LEU A 191 -27.49 -3.04 -18.40
C LEU A 191 -26.72 -3.50 -19.67
N GLU A 192 -26.23 -2.55 -20.47
CA GLU A 192 -25.44 -2.84 -21.69
C GLU A 192 -24.06 -3.46 -21.36
N GLU A 193 -23.40 -2.98 -20.30
CA GLU A 193 -22.15 -3.55 -19.79
C GLU A 193 -22.34 -4.95 -19.18
N GLN A 194 -23.52 -5.21 -18.62
CA GLN A 194 -23.89 -6.52 -18.09
C GLN A 194 -24.09 -7.55 -19.22
N GLU A 195 -24.67 -7.14 -20.35
CA GLU A 195 -24.95 -8.01 -21.50
C GLU A 195 -23.70 -8.29 -22.37
N ALA A 196 -22.78 -7.34 -22.48
CA ALA A 196 -21.59 -7.46 -23.32
C ALA A 196 -20.53 -8.46 -22.79
N GLY A 197 -20.62 -8.91 -21.54
CA GLY A 197 -19.68 -9.87 -20.93
C GLY A 197 -18.23 -9.38 -20.82
N THR A 198 -17.90 -8.21 -21.38
CA THR A 198 -16.62 -7.54 -21.28
C THR A 198 -16.49 -6.88 -19.92
N LEU A 199 -16.01 -7.66 -18.96
CA LEU A 199 -15.50 -7.21 -17.65
C LEU A 199 -14.24 -6.32 -17.75
N ARG A 200 -13.99 -5.68 -18.91
CA ARG A 200 -12.73 -5.01 -19.25
C ARG A 200 -12.61 -3.58 -18.71
N SER A 201 -13.66 -3.04 -18.09
CA SER A 201 -13.66 -1.68 -17.54
C SER A 201 -14.83 -1.51 -16.57
N THR A 202 -14.82 -2.19 -15.43
CA THR A 202 -15.74 -1.79 -14.35
C THR A 202 -15.19 -0.54 -13.69
N GLY A 203 -15.79 0.58 -14.06
CA GLY A 203 -15.48 1.91 -13.57
C GLY A 203 -15.51 1.99 -12.05
N HIS A 204 -14.34 1.95 -11.44
CA HIS A 204 -14.16 2.52 -10.13
C HIS A 204 -14.47 4.02 -10.18
N ILE A 205 -15.19 4.54 -9.19
CA ILE A 205 -15.49 5.97 -9.08
C ILE A 205 -14.52 6.68 -8.14
N GLY A 206 -13.80 5.91 -7.33
CA GLY A 206 -12.78 6.43 -6.45
C GLY A 206 -11.89 5.31 -5.92
N GLU A 207 -10.63 5.66 -5.73
CA GLU A 207 -9.62 4.77 -5.14
C GLU A 207 -8.84 5.49 -4.06
N SER A 208 -8.37 4.74 -3.07
CA SER A 208 -7.48 5.26 -2.03
C SER A 208 -6.41 4.23 -1.69
N CYS A 209 -5.25 4.73 -1.31
CA CYS A 209 -4.12 3.92 -0.88
C CYS A 209 -3.52 4.58 0.35
N THR A 210 -3.29 3.79 1.39
CA THR A 210 -2.83 4.31 2.68
C THR A 210 -1.69 3.44 3.20
N LEU A 211 -0.52 4.05 3.41
CA LEU A 211 0.63 3.43 4.06
C LEU A 211 0.62 3.78 5.54
N ARG A 212 0.84 2.81 6.43
CA ARG A 212 0.81 3.04 7.88
C ARG A 212 1.94 2.32 8.62
N LEU A 213 2.55 3.02 9.57
CA LEU A 213 3.43 2.49 10.60
C LEU A 213 2.65 2.36 11.91
N HIS A 214 2.72 1.20 12.55
CA HIS A 214 1.91 0.87 13.72
C HIS A 214 2.76 0.87 14.98
N ASP A 215 2.26 1.58 16.00
CA ASP A 215 2.70 1.49 17.40
C ASP A 215 4.21 1.64 17.63
N LEU A 216 4.85 2.59 16.93
CA LEU A 216 6.27 2.89 17.13
C LEU A 216 6.48 3.42 18.55
N THR A 217 7.12 2.63 19.40
CA THR A 217 7.34 2.96 20.81
C THR A 217 8.75 3.53 20.98
N VAL A 218 8.83 4.81 21.33
CA VAL A 218 10.10 5.53 21.38
C VAL A 218 10.24 6.31 22.70
N PRO A 219 11.31 6.06 23.49
CA PRO A 219 11.57 6.81 24.71
C PRO A 219 12.09 8.23 24.43
N THR A 220 11.43 9.24 25.00
CA THR A 220 11.79 10.66 24.85
C THR A 220 11.51 11.48 26.12
N ILE A 221 12.10 12.66 26.24
CA ILE A 221 11.80 13.61 27.31
C ILE A 221 10.60 14.46 26.87
N ILE A 222 9.41 14.17 27.39
CA ILE A 222 8.16 14.81 26.99
C ILE A 222 7.30 15.20 28.20
N GLY A 223 6.83 16.44 28.22
CA GLY A 223 5.91 16.92 29.25
C GLY A 223 6.22 18.33 29.75
N LEU A 224 5.25 18.91 30.45
CA LEU A 224 5.29 20.27 30.99
C LEU A 224 5.86 20.29 32.42
N LEU A 225 5.64 19.21 33.19
CA LEU A 225 6.02 19.19 34.59
C LEU A 225 7.54 19.02 34.75
N PRO A 226 8.20 19.72 35.70
CA PRO A 226 9.64 19.59 35.92
C PRO A 226 10.11 18.14 36.10
N LYS A 227 9.31 17.29 36.76
CA LYS A 227 9.62 15.86 36.91
C LYS A 227 9.67 15.13 35.56
N GLU A 228 8.72 15.42 34.67
CA GLU A 228 8.68 14.85 33.31
C GLU A 228 9.90 15.27 32.48
N ARG A 229 10.53 16.41 32.82
CA ARG A 229 11.74 16.92 32.15
C ARG A 229 13.03 16.20 32.55
N THR A 230 12.97 15.33 33.57
CA THR A 230 14.17 14.65 34.12
C THR A 230 14.31 13.20 33.68
N MET A 231 13.25 12.58 33.17
CA MET A 231 13.26 11.18 32.78
C MET A 231 12.60 10.96 31.43
N LYS A 232 13.14 10.00 30.67
CA LYS A 232 12.53 9.56 29.42
C LYS A 232 11.25 8.77 29.72
N GLN A 233 10.25 9.01 28.90
CA GLN A 233 8.95 8.36 28.92
C GLN A 233 8.68 7.83 27.51
N ASN A 234 7.94 6.72 27.42
CA ASN A 234 7.60 6.14 26.14
C ASN A 234 6.49 6.97 25.47
N VAL A 235 6.68 7.29 24.20
CA VAL A 235 5.63 7.78 23.30
C VAL A 235 5.36 6.69 22.29
N VAL A 236 4.08 6.42 22.04
CA VAL A 236 3.64 5.49 21.00
C VAL A 236 3.16 6.32 19.82
N ALA A 237 3.79 6.13 18.66
CA ALA A 237 3.50 6.88 17.44
C ALA A 237 2.89 5.96 16.36
N ASN A 238 1.74 6.38 15.85
CA ASN A 238 1.07 5.80 14.69
C ASN A 238 1.13 6.82 13.55
N ILE A 239 1.72 6.41 12.42
CA ILE A 239 1.94 7.30 11.28
C ILE A 239 1.18 6.76 10.08
N GLU A 240 0.35 7.59 9.47
CA GLU A 240 -0.43 7.26 8.28
C GLU A 240 -0.09 8.23 7.16
N ILE A 241 0.29 7.71 6.00
CA ILE A 241 0.44 8.47 4.77
C ILE A 241 -0.72 8.09 3.86
N ASP A 242 -1.73 8.95 3.85
CA ASP A 242 -2.93 8.79 3.02
C ASP A 242 -2.68 9.31 1.60
N ARG A 243 -3.46 8.83 0.62
CA ARG A 243 -3.21 9.03 -0.82
C ARG A 243 -1.80 8.56 -1.25
N TRP A 244 -1.33 7.46 -0.70
CA TRP A 244 -0.01 6.89 -0.98
C TRP A 244 0.17 6.56 -2.47
N TYR A 245 0.87 7.44 -3.17
CA TYR A 245 1.21 7.28 -4.58
C TYR A 245 2.57 6.59 -4.81
N GLY A 246 3.33 6.34 -3.74
CA GLY A 246 4.70 5.84 -3.80
C GLY A 246 4.89 4.56 -4.63
N LEU A 247 5.97 4.53 -5.42
CA LEU A 247 6.39 3.34 -6.18
C LEU A 247 7.03 2.27 -5.28
N GLY A 248 7.66 2.66 -4.18
CA GLY A 248 8.15 1.74 -3.14
C GLY A 248 7.37 1.91 -1.85
N ASP A 249 7.74 1.15 -0.81
CA ASP A 249 6.99 1.22 0.45
C ASP A 249 7.44 2.34 1.39
N LEU A 250 8.70 2.82 1.33
CA LEU A 250 9.32 3.92 2.12
C LEU A 250 9.09 3.95 3.65
N HIS A 251 8.37 2.97 4.21
CA HIS A 251 7.99 2.91 5.61
C HIS A 251 9.20 2.91 6.54
N TRP A 252 10.32 2.32 6.10
CA TRP A 252 11.55 2.32 6.89
C TRP A 252 12.24 3.69 6.92
N ASP A 253 12.27 4.43 5.80
CA ASP A 253 12.82 5.80 5.78
C ASP A 253 12.00 6.71 6.69
N ILE A 254 10.66 6.60 6.58
CA ILE A 254 9.71 7.33 7.43
C ILE A 254 9.92 6.94 8.90
N GLN A 255 10.02 5.64 9.21
CA GLN A 255 10.26 5.15 10.57
C GLN A 255 11.56 5.72 11.15
N GLN A 256 12.65 5.74 10.38
CA GLN A 256 13.92 6.29 10.85
C GLN A 256 13.79 7.77 11.19
N ILE A 257 13.16 8.56 10.33
CA ILE A 257 12.91 9.98 10.57
C ILE A 257 12.06 10.17 11.84
N VAL A 258 10.99 9.39 12.00
CA VAL A 258 10.09 9.46 13.15
C VAL A 258 10.82 9.11 14.45
N VAL A 259 11.51 7.96 14.48
CA VAL A 259 12.24 7.49 15.66
C VAL A 259 13.30 8.50 16.06
N LYS A 260 14.11 8.97 15.11
CA LYS A 260 15.15 9.98 15.39
C LYS A 260 14.56 11.30 15.89
N THR A 261 13.48 11.78 15.25
CA THR A 261 12.79 13.00 15.70
C THR A 261 12.30 12.87 17.14
N ILE A 262 11.74 11.72 17.52
CA ILE A 262 11.26 11.49 18.89
C ILE A 262 12.44 11.31 19.87
N GLU A 263 13.44 10.48 19.54
CA GLU A 263 14.58 10.16 20.42
C GLU A 263 15.45 11.38 20.76
N GLU A 264 15.65 12.27 19.78
CA GLU A 264 16.52 13.44 19.87
C GLU A 264 15.83 14.68 20.47
N SER A 265 14.50 14.70 20.51
CA SER A 265 13.75 15.87 20.94
C SER A 265 13.44 15.90 22.43
N SER A 266 13.08 17.10 22.91
CA SER A 266 12.68 17.33 24.29
C SER A 266 11.47 18.28 24.33
N PHE A 267 10.35 17.88 23.71
CA PHE A 267 9.17 18.73 23.61
C PHE A 267 8.39 18.82 24.92
N GLN A 268 7.66 19.91 25.12
CA GLN A 268 6.75 20.04 26.26
C GLN A 268 5.41 19.35 26.01
N THR A 269 4.93 19.38 24.76
CA THR A 269 3.59 18.95 24.37
C THR A 269 3.67 17.93 23.23
N LEU A 270 2.68 17.03 23.14
CA LEU A 270 2.63 16.04 22.07
C LEU A 270 2.28 16.69 20.73
N GLU A 271 1.54 17.80 20.75
CA GLU A 271 1.16 18.61 19.60
C GLU A 271 2.39 19.13 18.85
N ALA A 272 3.34 19.74 19.58
CA ALA A 272 4.57 20.26 18.99
C ALA A 272 5.46 19.13 18.45
N LEU A 273 5.50 17.99 19.13
CA LEU A 273 6.20 16.80 18.66
C LEU A 273 5.54 16.25 17.38
N ALA A 274 4.22 16.12 17.34
CA ALA A 274 3.49 15.64 16.18
C ALA A 274 3.72 16.57 14.97
N GLU A 275 3.65 17.88 15.17
CA GLU A 275 3.96 18.87 14.13
C GLU A 275 5.38 18.70 13.59
N ARG A 276 6.37 18.56 14.48
CA ARG A 276 7.77 18.38 14.07
C ARG A 276 7.97 17.07 13.29
N ILE A 277 7.37 15.97 13.72
CA ILE A 277 7.44 14.69 13.01
C ILE A 277 6.85 14.84 11.60
N SER A 278 5.65 15.44 11.47
CA SER A 278 5.01 15.66 10.16
C SER A 278 5.92 16.47 9.25
N LYS A 279 6.43 17.62 9.70
CA LYS A 279 7.31 18.48 8.90
C LYS A 279 8.56 17.74 8.42
N ASN A 280 9.18 16.95 9.29
CA ASN A 280 10.38 16.19 8.94
C ASN A 280 10.09 15.07 7.92
N ILE A 281 8.99 14.33 8.09
CA ILE A 281 8.57 13.32 7.10
C ILE A 281 8.34 13.97 5.73
N ILE A 282 7.63 15.09 5.71
CA ILE A 282 7.28 15.79 4.47
C ILE A 282 8.52 16.27 3.75
N ARG A 283 9.39 17.01 4.43
CA ARG A 283 10.59 17.63 3.83
C ARG A 283 11.67 16.62 3.43
N HIS A 284 11.86 15.57 4.23
CA HIS A 284 13.02 14.68 4.10
C HIS A 284 12.67 13.27 3.60
N SER A 285 11.39 13.02 3.29
CA SER A 285 10.94 11.78 2.66
C SER A 285 9.99 12.05 1.50
N LEU A 286 8.86 12.72 1.74
CA LEU A 286 7.77 12.79 0.77
C LEU A 286 8.06 13.73 -0.42
N ILE A 287 8.46 14.97 -0.16
CA ILE A 287 8.77 15.94 -1.24
C ILE A 287 9.88 15.40 -2.17
N PRO A 288 11.06 14.94 -1.67
CA PRO A 288 12.09 14.35 -2.51
C PRO A 288 11.59 13.16 -3.34
N THR A 289 10.75 12.31 -2.74
CA THR A 289 10.16 11.15 -3.43
C THR A 289 9.24 11.58 -4.57
N MET A 290 8.39 12.58 -4.34
CA MET A 290 7.46 13.07 -5.35
C MET A 290 8.18 13.74 -6.52
N ILE A 291 9.17 14.59 -6.23
CA ILE A 291 10.02 15.21 -7.25
C ILE A 291 10.66 14.14 -8.13
N LYS A 292 11.24 13.09 -7.51
CA LYS A 292 11.81 11.97 -8.24
C LYS A 292 10.78 11.27 -9.12
N GLN A 293 9.54 11.08 -8.64
CA GLN A 293 8.47 10.39 -9.36
C GLN A 293 7.89 11.19 -10.54
N THR A 294 7.81 12.52 -10.43
CA THR A 294 7.31 13.35 -11.53
C THR A 294 8.42 13.97 -12.36
N SER A 295 9.68 13.61 -12.08
CA SER A 295 10.88 14.11 -12.78
C SER A 295 10.72 14.12 -14.31
N THR A 296 10.17 13.03 -14.85
CA THR A 296 9.97 12.83 -16.29
C THR A 296 8.77 13.59 -16.87
N LYS A 297 7.82 14.03 -16.04
CA LYS A 297 6.56 14.68 -16.47
C LYS A 297 6.60 16.20 -16.34
N ASP A 298 7.14 16.70 -15.23
CA ASP A 298 7.04 18.12 -14.84
C ASP A 298 8.26 18.95 -15.24
N LYS A 299 9.27 18.35 -15.91
CA LYS A 299 10.50 19.03 -16.35
C LYS A 299 11.09 19.98 -15.30
N TRP A 300 11.41 19.43 -14.14
CA TRP A 300 11.76 20.18 -12.94
C TRP A 300 12.92 21.18 -13.07
N ASP A 301 13.80 20.99 -14.03
CA ASP A 301 14.90 21.92 -14.32
C ASP A 301 14.40 23.25 -14.90
N GLU A 302 13.24 23.27 -15.57
CA GLU A 302 12.62 24.46 -16.17
C GLU A 302 11.79 25.27 -15.15
N LEU A 303 11.43 24.68 -14.00
CA LEU A 303 10.63 25.35 -12.96
C LEU A 303 11.46 26.39 -12.19
N ALA A 304 10.80 27.38 -11.60
CA ALA A 304 11.46 28.39 -10.77
C ALA A 304 12.20 27.76 -9.57
N ASP A 305 13.32 28.37 -9.16
CA ASP A 305 14.04 27.92 -7.95
C ASP A 305 13.30 28.31 -6.68
N ASP A 306 12.62 29.45 -6.68
CA ASP A 306 11.73 29.85 -5.61
C ASP A 306 10.40 29.09 -5.75
N TYR A 307 10.06 28.33 -4.71
CA TYR A 307 8.84 27.55 -4.63
C TYR A 307 7.58 28.42 -4.70
N ALA A 308 7.66 29.71 -4.34
CA ALA A 308 6.54 30.64 -4.44
C ALA A 308 6.17 30.99 -5.90
N ASP A 309 7.16 30.93 -6.80
CA ASP A 309 7.00 31.30 -8.22
C ASP A 309 6.68 30.09 -9.11
N VAL A 310 6.64 28.88 -8.55
CA VAL A 310 6.32 27.66 -9.29
C VAL A 310 4.82 27.61 -9.57
N PRO A 311 4.39 27.39 -10.83
CA PRO A 311 2.98 27.21 -11.18
C PRO A 311 2.50 25.81 -10.78
N TRP A 312 2.37 25.55 -9.48
CA TRP A 312 2.09 24.21 -8.93
C TRP A 312 0.84 23.54 -9.53
N GLU A 313 -0.18 24.32 -9.86
CA GLU A 313 -1.43 23.83 -10.46
C GLU A 313 -1.23 23.21 -11.85
N GLU A 314 -0.19 23.62 -12.57
CA GLU A 314 0.17 23.09 -13.89
C GLU A 314 1.04 21.82 -13.79
N THR A 315 1.61 21.55 -12.61
CA THR A 315 2.43 20.35 -12.36
C THR A 315 1.57 19.14 -11.99
N HIS A 316 2.17 17.94 -12.00
CA HIS A 316 1.51 16.74 -11.51
C HIS A 316 1.50 16.64 -9.96
N VAL A 317 2.23 17.52 -9.27
CA VAL A 317 2.39 17.50 -7.81
C VAL A 317 1.06 17.48 -7.06
N PRO A 318 0.07 18.37 -7.34
CA PRO A 318 -1.18 18.40 -6.58
C PRO A 318 -1.99 17.10 -6.66
N ARG A 319 -1.81 16.32 -7.74
CA ARG A 319 -2.50 15.04 -7.95
C ARG A 319 -1.91 13.90 -7.11
N ILE A 320 -0.65 14.02 -6.70
CA ILE A 320 0.08 12.95 -6.01
C ILE A 320 0.44 13.31 -4.56
N CYS A 321 0.10 14.52 -4.09
CA CYS A 321 0.33 14.96 -2.72
C CYS A 321 -0.40 14.07 -1.70
N PRO A 322 0.32 13.35 -0.82
CA PRO A 322 -0.27 12.64 0.30
C PRO A 322 -0.75 13.57 1.41
N ILE A 323 -1.53 12.99 2.33
CA ILE A 323 -1.88 13.62 3.61
C ILE A 323 -1.18 12.83 4.71
N VAL A 324 -0.38 13.51 5.54
CA VAL A 324 0.31 12.88 6.67
C VAL A 324 -0.58 12.98 7.90
N LYS A 325 -0.99 11.85 8.46
CA LYS A 325 -1.72 11.80 9.72
C LYS A 325 -0.84 11.16 10.79
N ILE A 326 -0.78 11.80 11.94
CA ILE A 326 0.00 11.35 13.09
C ILE A 326 -0.92 11.23 14.28
N LYS A 327 -0.83 10.08 14.95
CA LYS A 327 -1.39 9.87 16.26
C LYS A 327 -0.25 9.60 17.24
N LEU A 328 -0.16 10.41 18.29
CA LEU A 328 0.80 10.20 19.38
C LEU A 328 0.05 9.92 20.67
N GLU A 329 0.52 8.93 21.40
CA GLU A 329 -0.01 8.53 22.70
C GLU A 329 1.11 8.47 23.72
N LYS A 330 0.80 8.84 24.97
CA LYS A 330 1.75 8.77 26.07
C LYS A 330 1.24 7.76 27.10
N PRO A 331 1.47 6.45 26.87
CA PRO A 331 1.03 5.42 27.80
C PRO A 331 1.74 5.61 29.14
N SER A 332 1.03 5.30 30.24
CA SER A 332 1.54 5.26 31.63
C SER A 332 1.51 6.56 32.44
N ILE A 333 0.96 7.69 31.95
CA ILE A 333 0.71 8.84 32.85
C ILE A 333 -0.45 8.53 33.79
N TYR A 334 -1.54 8.03 33.24
CA TYR A 334 -2.75 7.69 33.98
C TYR A 334 -2.94 6.18 33.98
N VAL A 335 -3.50 5.66 35.07
CA VAL A 335 -3.75 4.22 35.23
C VAL A 335 -5.00 3.80 34.47
N ASP A 336 -5.97 4.71 34.35
CA ASP A 336 -7.29 4.49 33.79
C ASP A 336 -7.41 4.96 32.33
N THR A 337 -6.42 5.67 31.80
CA THR A 337 -6.47 6.20 30.43
C THR A 337 -5.09 6.46 29.81
N THR A 338 -5.06 6.53 28.49
CA THR A 338 -3.87 6.93 27.73
C THR A 338 -4.18 8.24 27.00
N PRO A 339 -3.56 9.36 27.39
CA PRO A 339 -3.73 10.62 26.69
C PRO A 339 -2.98 10.58 25.34
N GLY A 340 -3.52 11.28 24.36
CA GLY A 340 -2.93 11.37 23.03
C GLY A 340 -3.47 12.52 22.19
N VAL A 341 -2.84 12.73 21.05
CA VAL A 341 -3.17 13.75 20.04
C VAL A 341 -3.22 13.10 18.67
N GLU A 342 -4.14 13.56 17.84
CA GLU A 342 -4.22 13.22 16.42
C GLU A 342 -4.16 14.51 15.59
N MET A 343 -3.36 14.50 14.53
CA MET A 343 -3.17 15.63 13.64
C MET A 343 -3.06 15.13 12.20
N SER A 344 -3.58 15.91 11.25
CA SER A 344 -3.42 15.68 9.80
C SER A 344 -2.79 16.91 9.15
N MET A 345 -1.83 16.69 8.24
CA MET A 345 -1.12 17.72 7.51
C MET A 345 -1.22 17.44 6.01
N ASP A 346 -1.85 18.36 5.28
CA ASP A 346 -1.94 18.33 3.83
C ASP A 346 -0.74 19.07 3.24
N ILE A 347 -0.01 18.39 2.36
CA ILE A 347 1.25 18.89 1.84
C ILE A 347 1.08 19.68 0.54
N ARG A 348 -0.15 19.79 0.01
CA ARG A 348 -0.38 20.45 -1.28
C ARG A 348 0.24 21.85 -1.28
N PRO A 349 1.06 22.19 -2.29
CA PRO A 349 1.71 23.49 -2.40
C PRO A 349 0.69 24.55 -2.84
N SER A 350 -0.14 24.99 -1.91
CA SER A 350 -1.09 26.09 -2.08
C SER A 350 -0.61 27.26 -1.22
N CYS A 351 -0.61 28.47 -1.76
CA CYS A 351 -0.23 29.67 -1.03
C CYS A 351 -1.11 29.95 0.21
N ASP A 352 -2.34 29.42 0.22
CA ASP A 352 -3.26 29.49 1.36
C ASP A 352 -2.99 28.41 2.43
N SER A 353 -2.11 27.43 2.13
CA SER A 353 -1.74 26.38 3.08
C SER A 353 -0.79 26.92 4.15
N PRO A 354 -1.03 26.65 5.44
CA PRO A 354 -0.09 27.01 6.51
C PRO A 354 1.23 26.22 6.44
N TYR A 355 1.35 25.28 5.50
CA TYR A 355 2.52 24.42 5.31
C TYR A 355 3.18 24.62 3.94
N PHE A 356 2.86 25.72 3.25
CA PHE A 356 3.44 26.04 1.95
C PHE A 356 4.97 26.18 2.01
N ASP A 357 5.48 26.72 3.10
CA ASP A 357 6.90 26.89 3.40
C ASP A 357 7.68 25.56 3.46
N LEU A 358 7.00 24.42 3.63
CA LEU A 358 7.64 23.11 3.56
C LEU A 358 8.24 22.81 2.18
N TRP A 359 7.82 23.53 1.13
CA TRP A 359 8.39 23.44 -0.21
C TRP A 359 9.61 24.36 -0.41
N GLU A 360 10.00 25.15 0.58
CA GLU A 360 11.18 26.00 0.48
C GLU A 360 12.43 25.17 0.16
N GLY A 361 13.08 25.52 -0.96
CA GLY A 361 14.28 24.84 -1.44
C GLY A 361 14.02 23.43 -1.97
N TYR A 362 12.81 23.12 -2.43
CA TYR A 362 12.39 21.77 -2.84
C TYR A 362 13.39 21.04 -3.75
N LYS A 363 14.04 21.73 -4.70
CA LYS A 363 15.06 21.15 -5.60
C LYS A 363 16.29 20.58 -4.88
N ARG A 364 16.59 21.11 -3.68
CA ARG A 364 17.74 20.71 -2.87
C ARG A 364 17.39 19.68 -1.80
N LEU A 365 16.10 19.43 -1.56
CA LEU A 365 15.68 18.46 -0.55
C LEU A 365 16.09 17.05 -0.97
N ARG A 366 16.65 16.30 -0.03
CA ARG A 366 17.12 14.94 -0.24
C ARG A 366 16.38 13.97 0.65
N LEU A 367 16.30 12.73 0.18
CA LEU A 367 15.84 11.62 1.01
C LEU A 367 16.84 11.40 2.15
N CYS A 368 16.35 11.24 3.37
CA CYS A 368 17.20 10.85 4.50
C CYS A 368 17.95 9.55 4.17
N PRO A 369 19.29 9.50 4.32
CA PRO A 369 20.06 8.31 3.98
C PRO A 369 19.71 7.16 4.92
N ARG A 370 19.88 5.94 4.41
CA ARG A 370 19.66 4.70 5.15
C ARG A 370 20.94 3.86 5.17
N PRO A 371 21.42 3.42 6.35
CA PRO A 371 21.05 3.93 7.67
C PRO A 371 21.53 5.38 7.87
N LEU A 372 20.80 6.18 8.65
CA LEU A 372 21.27 7.50 9.07
C LEU A 372 22.34 7.36 10.16
N ILE A 373 23.55 7.81 9.84
CA ILE A 373 24.67 7.90 10.77
C ILE A 373 24.61 9.26 11.47
N GLY A 374 24.64 9.26 12.81
CA GLY A 374 24.57 10.48 13.62
C GLY A 374 23.14 10.88 14.00
N THR A 375 22.93 12.17 14.20
CA THR A 375 21.62 12.74 14.56
C THR A 375 20.89 13.24 13.32
N LEU A 376 19.56 13.19 13.33
CA LEU A 376 18.73 13.77 12.28
C LEU A 376 18.93 15.28 12.22
N THR A 377 19.09 15.92 13.38
CA THR A 377 19.34 17.36 13.48
C THR A 377 20.62 17.78 12.76
N ASP A 378 21.73 17.07 12.98
CA ASP A 378 23.02 17.37 12.34
C ASP A 378 22.95 17.17 10.82
N TRP A 379 22.25 16.14 10.36
CA TRP A 379 22.06 15.88 8.94
C TRP A 379 21.22 16.98 8.27
N ILE A 380 20.12 17.41 8.89
CA ILE A 380 19.30 18.51 8.37
C ILE A 380 20.12 19.81 8.31
N ALA A 381 20.98 20.07 9.30
CA ALA A 381 21.85 21.24 9.31
C ALA A 381 22.88 21.23 8.15
N GLN A 382 23.36 20.06 7.74
CA GLN A 382 24.28 19.92 6.61
C GLN A 382 23.62 20.15 5.25
N GLU A 383 22.32 19.87 5.12
CA GLU A 383 21.53 20.12 3.90
C GLU A 383 21.19 21.63 3.73
N HIS A 384 21.29 22.42 4.82
CA HIS A 384 21.13 23.87 4.83
C HIS A 384 22.40 24.59 5.31
N PRO A 385 23.54 24.48 4.60
CA PRO A 385 24.75 25.20 4.98
C PRO A 385 24.54 26.69 4.66
N GLY A 386 24.16 27.48 5.66
CA GLY A 386 24.07 28.92 5.51
C GLY A 386 25.40 29.51 5.02
N GLY A 387 25.33 30.29 3.93
CA GLY A 387 26.45 31.06 3.41
C GLY A 387 27.07 31.95 4.48
N SER A 388 28.29 31.62 4.89
CA SER A 388 29.11 32.41 5.79
C SER A 388 30.43 32.74 5.10
N LYS A 389 30.36 33.64 4.12
CA LYS A 389 31.45 34.54 3.73
C LYS A 389 30.82 35.85 3.24
N ASP A 390 30.40 36.67 4.17
CA ASP A 390 30.77 38.09 4.22
C ASP A 390 30.05 38.78 5.37
N GLY A 391 30.81 39.57 6.12
CA GLY A 391 30.39 40.17 7.36
C GLY A 391 29.21 41.12 7.17
N THR A 392 28.05 40.75 7.68
CA THR A 392 27.18 41.59 8.50
C THR A 392 26.23 40.66 9.24
N SER A 393 26.31 40.64 10.56
CA SER A 393 25.44 39.87 11.43
C SER A 393 23.97 40.31 11.27
N SER A 394 23.09 39.46 10.72
CA SER A 394 21.64 39.53 11.03
C SER A 394 20.77 38.36 10.56
N ASN A 395 21.15 37.54 9.57
CA ASN A 395 20.15 36.65 8.94
C ASN A 395 20.16 35.17 9.36
N VAL A 396 21.10 34.69 10.17
CA VAL A 396 21.10 33.30 10.68
C VAL A 396 20.10 33.10 11.84
N VAL A 397 19.66 34.19 12.48
CA VAL A 397 18.64 34.17 13.53
C VAL A 397 17.22 34.03 12.96
N GLY A 398 16.98 34.24 11.65
CA GLY A 398 15.63 34.28 11.09
C GLY A 398 14.94 32.93 10.88
N ILE A 399 15.68 31.88 10.53
CA ILE A 399 15.10 30.58 10.13
C ILE A 399 14.80 29.72 11.35
N ASN A 400 15.74 29.63 12.31
CA ASN A 400 15.46 28.96 13.58
C ASN A 400 14.43 29.74 14.42
N ARG A 401 14.36 31.06 14.35
CA ARG A 401 13.35 31.85 15.08
C ARG A 401 11.95 31.81 14.46
N LYS A 402 11.80 31.37 13.20
CA LYS A 402 10.49 31.06 12.60
C LYS A 402 9.99 29.65 12.97
N LEU A 403 10.90 28.69 13.16
CA LEU A 403 10.57 27.33 13.62
C LEU A 403 10.52 27.21 15.16
N ASP A 404 11.18 28.10 15.90
CA ASP A 404 11.14 28.25 17.36
C ASP A 404 10.24 29.45 17.80
N GLY A 405 9.52 30.06 16.86
CA GLY A 405 8.74 31.30 17.02
C GLY A 405 7.38 31.15 17.69
N LEU A 406 7.05 29.99 18.22
CA LEU A 406 5.94 29.79 19.15
C LEU A 406 6.51 29.61 20.56
N GLN A 407 7.18 30.65 21.08
CA GLN A 407 7.18 30.82 22.54
C GLN A 407 5.74 31.19 22.94
N PRO A 408 5.12 30.46 23.88
CA PRO A 408 3.86 30.94 24.45
C PRO A 408 4.14 32.29 25.09
N ASP A 409 3.34 33.28 24.71
CA ASP A 409 3.32 34.58 25.37
C ASP A 409 3.43 34.37 26.88
N LEU A 410 4.41 35.04 27.48
CA LEU A 410 4.51 35.22 28.92
C LEU A 410 3.15 35.74 29.40
N ALA A 411 2.34 34.83 29.94
CA ALA A 411 1.11 35.18 30.61
C ALA A 411 1.47 36.19 31.70
N ARG A 412 0.98 37.41 31.53
CA ARG A 412 0.97 38.43 32.58
C ARG A 412 0.46 37.78 33.85
N THR A 413 1.21 37.99 34.93
CA THR A 413 0.81 37.67 36.29
C THR A 413 -0.56 38.30 36.56
N PRO A 414 -1.61 37.53 36.90
CA PRO A 414 -2.77 38.09 37.56
C PRO A 414 -2.38 38.30 39.02
N GLN A 415 -2.07 39.54 39.38
CA GLN A 415 -2.35 40.01 40.73
C GLN A 415 -3.87 39.92 40.91
N ASP A 416 -4.35 38.85 41.52
CA ASP A 416 -5.34 38.90 42.60
C ASP A 416 -5.71 37.47 43.02
N ALA A 417 -5.53 37.24 44.32
CA ALA A 417 -5.83 36.01 45.01
C ALA A 417 -7.33 35.71 45.04
N LYS A 418 -7.68 34.43 44.94
CA LYS A 418 -8.64 33.80 45.85
C LYS A 418 -8.29 32.32 46.03
N GLU A 419 -7.87 32.02 47.25
CA GLU A 419 -7.64 30.69 47.80
C GLU A 419 -8.82 29.75 47.52
N ILE A 420 -8.51 28.52 47.08
CA ILE A 420 -9.28 27.35 47.47
C ILE A 420 -8.28 26.36 48.08
N THR A 421 -8.11 26.51 49.39
CA THR A 421 -7.51 25.53 50.28
C THR A 421 -8.38 24.27 50.34
N ALA A 422 -7.84 23.11 49.95
CA ALA A 422 -8.37 21.83 50.38
C ALA A 422 -7.73 21.50 51.75
N GLN A 423 -8.53 21.52 52.81
CA GLN A 423 -8.10 21.09 54.14
C GLN A 423 -8.10 19.56 54.28
N PRO A 424 -7.18 19.00 55.09
CA PRO A 424 -7.12 17.60 55.45
C PRO A 424 -8.05 17.29 56.63
N GLY A 425 -8.79 16.19 56.56
CA GLY A 425 -9.62 15.69 57.66
C GLY A 425 -8.89 14.61 58.46
N GLU A 426 -8.63 14.89 59.74
CA GLU A 426 -8.11 13.97 60.75
C GLU A 426 -9.21 13.05 61.32
N HIS A 427 -8.80 11.84 61.73
CA HIS A 427 -9.50 10.87 62.60
C HIS A 427 -9.50 11.35 64.08
N PRO A 428 -10.32 10.84 65.03
CA PRO A 428 -10.34 9.43 65.55
C PRO A 428 -11.80 8.95 65.87
N GLU A 429 -12.17 7.75 66.36
CA GLU A 429 -11.68 6.86 67.43
C GLU A 429 -12.12 5.38 67.22
N ASN A 430 -11.44 4.49 67.95
CA ASN A 430 -11.51 3.02 67.97
C ASN A 430 -12.64 2.49 68.90
N PRO A 431 -13.05 1.20 68.87
CA PRO A 431 -12.36 0.24 69.76
C PRO A 431 -12.21 -1.22 69.27
N GLN A 432 -11.04 -1.76 69.63
CA GLN A 432 -10.71 -3.09 70.19
C GLN A 432 -10.86 -4.41 69.41
N ASP A 433 -9.68 -5.03 69.27
CA ASP A 433 -9.27 -6.40 69.59
C ASP A 433 -9.75 -7.59 68.72
N GLY A 434 -8.75 -8.33 68.21
CA GLY A 434 -8.94 -9.75 67.87
C GLY A 434 -8.13 -10.28 66.69
N GLU A 435 -6.87 -10.60 66.93
CA GLU A 435 -6.09 -11.73 66.36
C GLU A 435 -6.01 -11.97 64.84
N SER A 436 -4.77 -11.92 64.32
CA SER A 436 -4.36 -12.63 63.09
C SER A 436 -4.37 -14.16 63.32
N PRO A 437 -4.39 -15.01 62.27
CA PRO A 437 -3.11 -15.35 61.67
C PRO A 437 -3.12 -15.63 60.15
N ARG A 438 -1.90 -15.48 59.60
CA ARG A 438 -1.39 -16.12 58.38
C ARG A 438 -1.75 -17.60 58.32
N LEU A 439 -1.98 -18.14 57.12
CA LEU A 439 -1.53 -19.49 56.75
C LEU A 439 -1.33 -19.60 55.23
N ASP A 440 -0.30 -20.35 54.90
CA ASP A 440 0.29 -20.63 53.59
C ASP A 440 0.13 -22.14 53.31
N LEU A 441 0.30 -22.55 52.05
CA LEU A 441 0.44 -23.92 51.51
C LEU A 441 -0.76 -24.89 51.35
N ASN A 442 -0.98 -25.26 50.08
CA ASN A 442 -1.05 -26.60 49.48
C ASN A 442 -1.76 -27.77 50.22
N GLN A 443 -2.77 -28.40 49.58
CA GLN A 443 -2.69 -29.82 49.11
C GLN A 443 -3.99 -30.35 48.47
N LYS A 444 -3.77 -31.07 47.34
CA LYS A 444 -4.42 -32.31 46.79
C LYS A 444 -5.91 -32.30 46.43
N LEU A 445 -6.30 -32.59 45.17
CA LEU A 445 -6.24 -33.84 44.36
C LEU A 445 -7.29 -34.90 44.76
N ASP A 446 -8.26 -35.09 43.86
CA ASP A 446 -8.72 -36.34 43.20
C ASP A 446 -9.95 -35.94 42.36
N GLY A 447 -10.24 -36.40 41.14
CA GLY A 447 -9.88 -37.56 40.33
C GLY A 447 -11.16 -37.81 39.49
N SER A 448 -11.13 -37.86 38.15
CA SER A 448 -11.07 -39.14 37.44
C SER A 448 -10.82 -38.94 35.93
N GLN A 449 -9.78 -39.61 35.43
CA GLN A 449 -9.56 -39.96 34.01
C GLN A 449 -10.23 -41.31 33.69
N THR A 450 -10.51 -41.52 32.40
CA THR A 450 -10.37 -42.79 31.65
C THR A 450 -10.04 -42.40 30.19
N ASP A 451 -8.79 -42.55 29.72
CA ASP A 451 -8.13 -43.73 29.09
C ASP A 451 -8.50 -43.92 27.60
N THR A 452 -7.63 -43.60 26.64
CA THR A 452 -6.43 -44.29 26.06
C THR A 452 -6.74 -45.33 24.98
N SER A 453 -6.10 -45.16 23.80
CA SER A 453 -5.49 -46.27 23.05
C SER A 453 -4.47 -45.75 22.01
N GLN A 454 -3.22 -46.18 22.18
CA GLN A 454 -2.15 -46.14 21.18
C GLN A 454 -2.28 -47.34 20.22
N TYR A 455 -1.81 -47.19 18.99
CA TYR A 455 -1.32 -48.31 18.18
C TYR A 455 -0.10 -47.85 17.37
N ASN A 456 0.96 -48.64 17.45
CA ASN A 456 2.17 -48.60 16.64
C ASN A 456 2.34 -50.05 16.14
N ASP A 457 2.65 -50.25 14.86
CA ASP A 457 3.35 -51.46 14.41
C ASP A 457 4.02 -51.24 13.05
N ASN A 458 5.26 -51.73 12.97
CA ASN A 458 6.09 -51.85 11.78
C ASN A 458 5.72 -53.14 11.02
N ALA A 459 5.77 -53.12 9.69
CA ALA A 459 6.07 -54.30 8.87
C ALA A 459 6.69 -53.89 7.53
N GLU A 460 7.88 -54.42 7.26
CA GLU A 460 8.53 -54.47 5.96
C GLU A 460 7.79 -55.46 5.04
N GLU A 461 7.58 -55.11 3.78
CA GLU A 461 7.46 -56.10 2.69
C GLU A 461 7.96 -55.52 1.36
N THR A 462 9.07 -56.07 0.89
CA THR A 462 9.63 -55.96 -0.47
C THR A 462 8.66 -56.51 -1.53
N VAL A 463 8.61 -55.90 -2.73
CA VAL A 463 8.73 -56.55 -4.08
C VAL A 463 8.18 -55.69 -5.26
N THR A 464 9.06 -55.50 -6.26
CA THR A 464 8.90 -55.23 -7.71
C THR A 464 8.51 -53.86 -8.31
N ARG A 465 9.42 -53.36 -9.16
CA ARG A 465 9.24 -52.36 -10.22
C ARG A 465 8.33 -52.86 -11.35
N PRO A 466 7.50 -51.99 -11.97
CA PRO A 466 7.04 -52.15 -13.34
C PRO A 466 7.90 -51.33 -14.34
N LYS A 467 7.90 -51.84 -15.57
CA LYS A 467 8.77 -51.52 -16.71
C LYS A 467 8.44 -50.17 -17.37
N GLU A 468 9.49 -49.53 -17.88
CA GLU A 468 9.43 -48.45 -18.88
C GLU A 468 8.75 -48.94 -20.18
N HIS A 469 7.85 -48.11 -20.72
CA HIS A 469 7.42 -48.18 -22.12
C HIS A 469 7.66 -46.82 -22.80
N PRO A 470 8.05 -46.82 -24.10
CA PRO A 470 8.63 -45.66 -24.76
C PRO A 470 7.57 -44.67 -25.26
N GLU A 471 7.87 -43.37 -25.13
CA GLU A 471 7.09 -42.26 -25.69
C GLU A 471 7.23 -42.20 -27.22
N ASN A 472 6.10 -42.14 -27.93
CA ASN A 472 6.03 -41.78 -29.34
C ASN A 472 5.94 -40.24 -29.46
N SER A 473 6.98 -39.60 -30.00
CA SER A 473 7.16 -38.14 -30.05
C SER A 473 6.46 -37.43 -31.22
N LYS A 474 5.52 -38.06 -31.94
CA LYS A 474 4.97 -37.50 -33.21
C LYS A 474 3.57 -36.87 -33.12
N ASP A 475 2.79 -37.19 -32.09
CA ASP A 475 1.43 -36.65 -31.95
C ASP A 475 1.38 -35.27 -31.27
N GLY A 476 2.39 -34.92 -30.48
CA GLY A 476 2.49 -33.62 -29.81
C GLY A 476 2.81 -32.45 -30.75
N GLU A 477 3.66 -32.67 -31.77
CA GLU A 477 4.08 -31.62 -32.71
C GLU A 477 2.94 -31.20 -33.66
N LEU A 478 2.06 -32.14 -34.06
CA LEU A 478 0.93 -31.85 -34.94
C LEU A 478 -0.18 -31.04 -34.25
N SER A 479 -0.38 -31.22 -32.93
CA SER A 479 -1.33 -30.44 -32.14
C SER A 479 -0.85 -28.99 -31.96
N ILE A 480 0.45 -28.79 -31.70
CA ILE A 480 1.05 -27.46 -31.54
C ILE A 480 1.00 -26.65 -32.85
N LEU A 481 1.25 -27.31 -34.00
CA LEU A 481 1.15 -26.70 -35.32
C LEU A 481 -0.29 -26.29 -35.68
N SER A 482 -1.28 -27.08 -35.24
CA SER A 482 -2.71 -26.76 -35.41
C SER A 482 -3.10 -25.51 -34.62
N ASP A 483 -2.71 -25.44 -33.34
CA ASP A 483 -3.03 -24.34 -32.45
C ASP A 483 -2.38 -23.03 -32.90
N LEU A 484 -1.10 -23.07 -33.31
CA LEU A 484 -0.40 -21.93 -33.88
C LEU A 484 -1.06 -21.42 -35.18
N ASN A 485 -1.51 -22.31 -36.06
CA ASN A 485 -2.18 -21.90 -37.31
C ASN A 485 -3.57 -21.28 -37.04
N GLN A 486 -4.25 -21.68 -35.96
CA GLN A 486 -5.52 -21.10 -35.54
C GLN A 486 -5.34 -19.72 -34.89
N GLU A 487 -4.30 -19.53 -34.09
CA GLU A 487 -3.91 -18.21 -33.60
C GLU A 487 -3.53 -17.28 -34.75
N LEU A 488 -2.70 -17.73 -35.70
CA LEU A 488 -2.23 -16.92 -36.82
C LEU A 488 -3.39 -16.43 -37.72
N LYS A 489 -4.43 -17.26 -37.91
CA LYS A 489 -5.69 -16.87 -38.57
C LYS A 489 -6.53 -15.86 -37.77
N THR A 490 -6.39 -15.85 -36.45
CA THR A 490 -7.07 -14.89 -35.56
C THR A 490 -6.39 -13.53 -35.64
N TRP A 491 -5.06 -13.50 -35.54
CA TRP A 491 -4.26 -12.30 -35.76
C TRP A 491 -4.48 -11.67 -37.13
N GLN A 492 -4.56 -12.47 -38.20
CA GLN A 492 -4.89 -11.97 -39.55
C GLN A 492 -6.28 -11.30 -39.64
N ARG A 493 -7.27 -11.80 -38.88
CA ARG A 493 -8.62 -11.20 -38.82
C ARG A 493 -8.60 -9.88 -38.05
N ASP A 494 -7.89 -9.81 -36.93
CA ASP A 494 -7.78 -8.61 -36.11
C ASP A 494 -7.05 -7.47 -36.85
N ILE A 495 -5.99 -7.81 -37.59
CA ILE A 495 -5.28 -6.85 -38.47
C ILE A 495 -6.21 -6.33 -39.58
N ALA A 496 -7.02 -7.20 -40.19
CA ALA A 496 -7.98 -6.79 -41.21
C ALA A 496 -9.06 -5.85 -40.62
N GLN A 497 -9.49 -6.08 -39.39
CA GLN A 497 -10.44 -5.22 -38.68
C GLN A 497 -9.83 -3.86 -38.32
N LEU A 498 -8.60 -3.82 -37.81
CA LEU A 498 -7.87 -2.59 -37.54
C LEU A 498 -7.64 -1.75 -38.82
N ARG A 499 -7.31 -2.40 -39.94
CA ARG A 499 -7.18 -1.74 -41.25
C ARG A 499 -8.50 -1.12 -41.69
N LYS A 500 -9.61 -1.84 -41.56
CA LYS A 500 -10.95 -1.33 -41.91
C LYS A 500 -11.32 -0.11 -41.06
N THR A 501 -10.98 -0.13 -39.77
CA THR A 501 -11.16 1.01 -38.86
C THR A 501 -10.30 2.20 -39.26
N ALA A 502 -9.01 1.99 -39.56
CA ALA A 502 -8.12 3.06 -40.01
C ALA A 502 -8.57 3.68 -41.35
N GLN A 503 -9.04 2.86 -42.29
CA GLN A 503 -9.62 3.32 -43.55
C GLN A 503 -10.96 4.06 -43.34
N GLY A 504 -11.80 3.61 -42.42
CA GLY A 504 -13.05 4.29 -42.04
C GLY A 504 -12.81 5.67 -41.43
N ILE A 505 -11.80 5.80 -40.56
CA ILE A 505 -11.38 7.08 -39.97
C ILE A 505 -10.84 8.03 -41.04
N ARG A 506 -10.08 7.51 -42.02
CA ARG A 506 -9.57 8.28 -43.16
C ARG A 506 -10.68 8.73 -44.12
N ALA A 507 -11.69 7.89 -44.35
CA ALA A 507 -12.81 8.17 -45.27
C ALA A 507 -13.83 9.18 -44.70
N ASN A 508 -13.97 9.28 -43.38
CA ASN A 508 -14.93 10.18 -42.72
C ASN A 508 -14.42 11.62 -42.48
N ALA A 509 -13.28 12.01 -43.05
CA ALA A 509 -12.65 13.29 -42.72
C ALA A 509 -12.84 14.38 -43.78
N LYS A 510 -13.68 15.37 -43.48
CA LYS A 510 -13.63 16.71 -44.11
C LYS A 510 -12.64 17.67 -43.43
N LYS A 511 -12.01 17.26 -42.32
CA LYS A 511 -11.03 18.06 -41.53
C LYS A 511 -10.07 17.16 -40.72
N LEU A 512 -9.22 16.37 -41.38
CA LEU A 512 -8.03 15.84 -40.70
C LEU A 512 -6.84 16.74 -41.06
N ASP A 513 -6.10 17.20 -40.05
CA ASP A 513 -4.83 17.92 -40.23
C ASP A 513 -3.78 17.01 -40.88
N ASP A 514 -2.88 17.57 -41.70
CA ASP A 514 -1.95 16.84 -42.56
C ASP A 514 -1.06 15.87 -41.77
N ARG A 515 -0.70 16.24 -40.54
CA ARG A 515 0.10 15.41 -39.61
C ARG A 515 -0.63 14.14 -39.19
N LYS A 516 -1.94 14.21 -38.95
CA LYS A 516 -2.76 13.04 -38.56
C LYS A 516 -3.02 12.12 -39.75
N SER A 517 -3.16 12.69 -40.95
CA SER A 517 -3.26 11.92 -42.20
C SER A 517 -1.97 11.16 -42.51
N SER A 518 -0.80 11.77 -42.26
CA SER A 518 0.51 11.12 -42.41
C SER A 518 0.68 9.95 -41.44
N MET A 519 0.36 10.15 -40.14
CA MET A 519 0.43 9.07 -39.15
C MET A 519 -0.50 7.89 -39.48
N LEU A 520 -1.71 8.14 -39.99
CA LEU A 520 -2.63 7.06 -40.40
C LEU A 520 -2.12 6.30 -41.63
N ALA A 521 -1.40 6.97 -42.53
CA ALA A 521 -0.74 6.32 -43.67
C ALA A 521 0.42 5.43 -43.21
N GLU A 522 1.25 5.90 -42.28
CA GLU A 522 2.33 5.12 -41.66
C GLU A 522 1.79 3.88 -40.93
N ILE A 523 0.73 4.04 -40.13
CA ILE A 523 0.08 2.92 -39.44
C ILE A 523 -0.47 1.90 -40.44
N SER A 524 -1.10 2.36 -41.54
CA SER A 524 -1.61 1.47 -42.59
C SER A 524 -0.48 0.69 -43.27
N GLN A 525 0.67 1.34 -43.53
CA GLN A 525 1.84 0.70 -44.12
C GLN A 525 2.47 -0.34 -43.17
N LEU A 526 2.53 -0.03 -41.88
CA LEU A 526 3.09 -0.92 -40.85
C LEU A 526 2.22 -2.17 -40.66
N LEU A 527 0.89 -2.01 -40.70
CA LEU A 527 -0.06 -3.13 -40.70
C LEU A 527 0.06 -4.01 -41.95
N ASP A 528 0.32 -3.41 -43.12
CA ASP A 528 0.51 -4.16 -44.37
C ASP A 528 1.83 -4.93 -44.37
N ASN A 529 2.91 -4.36 -43.82
CA ASN A 529 4.18 -5.06 -43.64
C ASN A 529 4.03 -6.24 -42.68
N PHE A 530 3.38 -6.04 -41.52
CA PHE A 530 3.18 -7.09 -40.53
C PHE A 530 2.30 -8.24 -41.05
N ARG A 531 1.27 -7.93 -41.85
CA ARG A 531 0.45 -8.94 -42.53
C ARG A 531 1.28 -9.79 -43.50
N ASN A 532 2.19 -9.17 -44.25
CA ASN A 532 3.04 -9.88 -45.19
C ASN A 532 4.01 -10.82 -44.46
N GLU A 533 4.57 -10.40 -43.33
CA GLU A 533 5.40 -11.25 -42.48
C GLU A 533 4.62 -12.45 -41.93
N LEU A 534 3.40 -12.23 -41.41
CA LEU A 534 2.51 -13.31 -40.98
C LEU A 534 2.19 -14.30 -42.10
N THR A 535 1.98 -13.79 -43.32
CA THR A 535 1.71 -14.64 -44.49
C THR A 535 2.94 -15.48 -44.86
N ASN A 536 4.15 -14.91 -44.74
CA ASN A 536 5.41 -15.62 -44.96
C ASN A 536 5.66 -16.70 -43.90
N VAL A 537 5.38 -16.42 -42.63
CA VAL A 537 5.46 -17.39 -41.53
C VAL A 537 4.47 -18.54 -41.77
N GLN A 538 3.24 -18.23 -42.17
CA GLN A 538 2.25 -19.26 -42.49
C GLN A 538 2.67 -20.16 -43.66
N LYS A 539 3.33 -19.58 -44.68
CA LYS A 539 3.86 -20.32 -45.82
C LYS A 539 5.03 -21.22 -45.41
N ALA A 540 5.96 -20.72 -44.58
CA ALA A 540 7.07 -21.51 -44.05
C ALA A 540 6.59 -22.68 -43.17
N MET A 541 5.51 -22.48 -42.39
CA MET A 541 4.88 -23.55 -41.62
C MET A 541 4.21 -24.60 -42.52
N GLN A 542 3.60 -24.20 -43.64
CA GLN A 542 3.02 -25.15 -44.60
C GLN A 542 4.09 -25.97 -45.35
N GLU A 543 5.26 -25.37 -45.63
CA GLU A 543 6.39 -26.08 -46.23
C GLU A 543 7.02 -27.10 -45.27
N PHE A 544 6.97 -26.85 -43.96
CA PHE A 544 7.41 -27.78 -42.89
C PHE A 544 6.52 -29.01 -42.70
N VAL A 545 5.26 -28.96 -43.15
CA VAL A 545 4.28 -30.07 -43.01
C VAL A 545 4.31 -31.04 -44.20
N VAL A 546 5.04 -30.69 -45.28
CA VAL A 546 5.08 -31.46 -46.55
C VAL A 546 6.42 -32.20 -46.78
N GLN A 547 7.43 -32.00 -45.93
CA GLN A 547 8.65 -32.84 -45.87
C GLN A 547 8.51 -33.92 -44.78
#